data_AF-A0A0N5CYE0-F1
#
_entry.id   AF-A0A0N5CYE0-F1
#
_cell.length_a   1.000
_cell.length_b   1.000
_cell.length_c   1.000
_cell.angle_alpha   90.00
_cell.angle_beta   90.00
_cell.angle_gamma   90.00
#
_symmetry.space_group_name_H-M   'P 1'
#
loop_
_entity.id
_entity.type
_entity.pdbx_description
1 polymer ?
#
loop_
_entity_poly.entity_id
_entity_poly.type
_entity_poly.pdbx_seq_one_letter_code
_entity_poly.pdbx_strand_id
1 'polypeptide(L)'
;MIQRFMNDRSPFKLNWTLFIWNLSLAIFSAIAFIRFSEDFLHSLIYKGSYISFCYSVHPYGVSAFWAYVFFLSKIVELGDTLFIVLRKKPLIFLHYYHHVSVLIYSAHSGAEHTGSGKAFISTNLLTHSIMYTYFAFTSCGMRPPKLISMAITSIQTIQMFAGIAVSLYVYRVKTQTDFPCQQSMQNLLIGTVLYVTYAALFIHYFISTYFHKSSGKSKRQ
;
A
#
# COMPACT_ATOMS: atom_id res chain seq x y z
N MET A 1 8.82 15.61 -17.49
CA MET A 1 8.66 17.08 -17.47
C MET A 1 9.24 17.69 -16.19
N ILE A 2 8.79 17.30 -15.00
CA ILE A 2 9.26 17.86 -13.71
C ILE A 2 10.74 17.54 -13.43
N GLN A 3 11.22 16.33 -13.75
CA GLN A 3 12.65 15.99 -13.61
C GLN A 3 13.55 16.88 -14.51
N ARG A 4 13.12 17.19 -15.74
CA ARG A 4 13.84 18.11 -16.63
C ARG A 4 13.88 19.54 -16.06
N PHE A 5 12.78 20.01 -15.47
CA PHE A 5 12.72 21.32 -14.81
C PHE A 5 13.62 21.43 -13.57
N MET A 6 13.84 20.33 -12.86
CA MET A 6 14.73 20.29 -11.69
C MET A 6 16.22 20.21 -12.07
N ASN A 7 16.58 19.89 -13.32
CA ASN A 7 17.98 19.70 -13.71
C ASN A 7 18.85 20.91 -13.35
N ASP A 8 18.36 22.11 -13.60
CA ASP A 8 19.10 23.37 -13.41
C ASP A 8 19.01 23.96 -11.99
N ARG A 9 18.37 23.26 -11.03
CA ARG A 9 18.15 23.75 -9.66
C ARG A 9 18.84 22.88 -8.60
N SER A 10 19.27 23.47 -7.48
CA SER A 10 19.78 22.72 -6.32
C SER A 10 18.66 21.91 -5.63
N PRO A 11 18.97 20.76 -4.99
CA PRO A 11 17.96 19.98 -4.27
C PRO A 11 17.36 20.76 -3.09
N PHE A 12 16.03 20.74 -2.95
CA PHE A 12 15.36 21.46 -1.88
C PHE A 12 15.54 20.76 -0.51
N LYS A 13 15.77 21.54 0.55
CA LYS A 13 15.80 21.07 1.94
C LYS A 13 14.37 21.10 2.53
N LEU A 14 13.61 20.04 2.28
CA LEU A 14 12.18 19.94 2.65
C LEU A 14 11.91 19.06 3.88
N ASN A 15 12.87 18.95 4.81
CA ASN A 15 12.79 17.98 5.90
C ASN A 15 11.54 18.19 6.80
N TRP A 16 11.22 19.44 7.14
CA TRP A 16 10.04 19.76 7.96
C TRP A 16 8.73 19.54 7.20
N THR A 17 8.68 19.93 5.92
CA THR A 17 7.52 19.68 5.06
C THR A 17 7.26 18.18 4.90
N LEU A 18 8.32 17.38 4.69
CA LEU A 18 8.24 15.93 4.63
C LEU A 18 7.81 15.31 5.95
N PHE A 19 8.27 15.85 7.08
CA PHE A 19 7.83 15.39 8.38
C PHE A 19 6.31 15.58 8.55
N ILE A 20 5.81 16.80 8.31
CA ILE A 20 4.37 17.10 8.43
C ILE A 20 3.56 16.23 7.45
N TRP A 21 4.04 16.07 6.22
CA TRP A 21 3.40 15.25 5.20
C TRP A 21 3.32 13.78 5.60
N ASN A 22 4.44 13.18 6.03
CA ASN A 22 4.45 11.79 6.47
C ASN A 22 3.61 11.59 7.74
N LEU A 23 3.66 12.55 8.67
CA LEU A 23 2.88 12.48 9.90
C LEU A 23 1.37 12.58 9.62
N SER A 24 0.95 13.46 8.71
CA SER A 24 -0.46 13.58 8.33
C SER A 24 -0.97 12.31 7.66
N LEU A 25 -0.20 11.70 6.76
CA LEU A 25 -0.54 10.42 6.13
C LEU A 25 -0.57 9.27 7.15
N ALA A 26 0.32 9.27 8.14
CA ALA A 26 0.31 8.28 9.21
C ALA A 26 -0.95 8.36 10.08
N ILE A 27 -1.30 9.57 10.55
CA ILE A 27 -2.50 9.83 11.36
C ILE A 27 -3.76 9.49 10.55
N PHE A 28 -3.82 9.95 9.31
CA PHE A 28 -4.90 9.63 8.39
C PHE A 28 -5.08 8.11 8.26
N SER A 29 -3.99 7.39 7.97
CA SER A 29 -4.03 5.94 7.76
C SER A 29 -4.47 5.19 9.02
N ALA A 30 -4.04 5.64 10.20
CA ALA A 30 -4.45 5.05 11.48
C ALA A 30 -5.95 5.26 11.77
N ILE A 31 -6.47 6.48 11.60
CA ILE A 31 -7.89 6.77 11.80
C ILE A 31 -8.74 6.02 10.78
N ALA A 32 -8.33 6.05 9.50
CA ALA A 32 -9.02 5.32 8.44
C ALA A 32 -9.03 3.82 8.72
N PHE A 33 -7.91 3.24 9.18
CA PHE A 33 -7.84 1.83 9.55
C PHE A 33 -8.85 1.48 10.64
N ILE A 34 -8.90 2.26 11.73
CA ILE A 34 -9.79 2.01 12.86
C ILE A 34 -11.26 2.08 12.40
N ARG A 35 -11.63 3.13 11.66
CA ARG A 35 -13.02 3.37 11.27
C ARG A 35 -13.51 2.46 10.15
N PHE A 36 -12.64 2.10 9.22
CA PHE A 36 -12.99 1.21 8.11
C PHE A 36 -13.00 -0.26 8.53
N SER A 37 -12.01 -0.67 9.32
CA SER A 37 -11.80 -2.09 9.65
C SER A 37 -12.76 -2.62 10.70
N GLU A 38 -13.45 -1.76 11.45
CA GLU A 38 -14.47 -2.18 12.42
C GLU A 38 -15.56 -3.05 11.76
N ASP A 39 -16.16 -2.58 10.65
CA ASP A 39 -17.15 -3.34 9.87
C ASP A 39 -16.56 -4.65 9.30
N PHE A 40 -15.32 -4.59 8.82
CA PHE A 40 -14.65 -5.75 8.23
C PHE A 40 -14.34 -6.82 9.29
N LEU A 41 -13.79 -6.44 10.44
CA LEU A 41 -13.50 -7.34 11.56
C LEU A 41 -14.78 -7.94 12.14
N HIS A 42 -15.82 -7.12 12.32
CA HIS A 42 -17.12 -7.61 12.75
C HIS A 42 -17.69 -8.61 11.74
N SER A 43 -17.59 -8.35 10.44
CA SER A 43 -18.00 -9.31 9.42
C SER A 43 -17.19 -10.61 9.50
N LEU A 44 -15.87 -10.54 9.71
CA LEU A 44 -15.01 -11.72 9.76
C LEU A 44 -15.33 -12.62 10.95
N ILE A 45 -15.53 -12.02 12.12
CA ILE A 45 -15.77 -12.73 13.38
C ILE A 45 -17.18 -13.32 13.43
N TYR A 46 -18.19 -12.55 13.04
CA TYR A 46 -19.60 -12.91 13.27
C TYR A 46 -20.35 -13.41 12.04
N LYS A 47 -19.91 -13.08 10.81
CA LYS A 47 -20.59 -13.46 9.55
C LYS A 47 -19.81 -14.47 8.71
N GLY A 48 -18.56 -14.76 9.10
CA GLY A 48 -17.69 -15.71 8.41
C GLY A 48 -16.97 -15.14 7.18
N SER A 49 -15.92 -15.86 6.76
CA SER A 49 -15.00 -15.44 5.70
C SER A 49 -15.66 -15.21 4.34
N TYR A 50 -16.67 -16.02 3.99
CA TYR A 50 -17.42 -15.87 2.74
C TYR A 50 -18.07 -14.48 2.65
N ILE A 51 -18.87 -14.08 3.65
CA ILE A 51 -19.53 -12.77 3.66
C ILE A 51 -18.50 -11.63 3.70
N SER A 52 -17.40 -11.81 4.45
CA SER A 52 -16.35 -10.80 4.57
C SER A 52 -15.59 -10.53 3.28
N PHE A 53 -15.34 -11.55 2.46
CA PHE A 53 -14.54 -11.41 1.24
C PHE A 53 -15.38 -11.29 -0.03
N CYS A 54 -16.64 -11.75 -0.05
CA CYS A 54 -17.47 -11.71 -1.24
C CYS A 54 -18.48 -10.58 -1.31
N TYR A 55 -18.79 -9.93 -0.18
CA TYR A 55 -19.73 -8.81 -0.14
C TYR A 55 -19.07 -7.52 0.30
N SER A 56 -19.45 -6.43 -0.34
CA SER A 56 -18.95 -5.08 -0.13
C SER A 56 -19.44 -4.48 1.18
N VAL A 57 -18.97 -3.27 1.45
CA VAL A 57 -19.47 -2.43 2.55
C VAL A 57 -20.88 -1.93 2.24
N HIS A 58 -21.66 -1.67 3.29
CA HIS A 58 -22.98 -1.07 3.12
C HIS A 58 -22.85 0.37 2.58
N PRO A 59 -23.58 0.79 1.52
CA PRO A 59 -23.39 2.10 0.86
C PRO A 59 -23.58 3.30 1.79
N TYR A 60 -24.47 3.19 2.77
CA TYR A 60 -24.74 4.23 3.77
C TYR A 60 -23.96 4.03 5.07
N GLY A 61 -23.05 3.05 5.10
CA GLY A 61 -22.22 2.74 6.27
C GLY A 61 -21.00 3.65 6.36
N VAL A 62 -20.47 3.78 7.58
CA VAL A 62 -19.22 4.53 7.84
C VAL A 62 -18.08 4.00 6.96
N SER A 63 -18.00 2.70 6.73
CA SER A 63 -16.95 2.09 5.91
C SER A 63 -17.03 2.46 4.42
N ALA A 64 -18.20 2.79 3.88
CA ALA A 64 -18.30 3.28 2.50
C ALA A 64 -17.66 4.67 2.33
N PHE A 65 -17.87 5.56 3.30
CA PHE A 65 -17.18 6.84 3.33
C PHE A 65 -15.66 6.66 3.39
N TRP A 66 -15.16 5.81 4.30
CA TRP A 66 -13.72 5.58 4.41
C TRP A 66 -13.11 4.84 3.22
N ALA A 67 -13.87 4.01 2.51
CA ALA A 67 -13.43 3.42 1.22
C ALA A 67 -13.20 4.51 0.16
N TYR A 68 -14.12 5.48 0.08
CA TYR A 68 -13.98 6.61 -0.84
C TYR A 68 -12.79 7.50 -0.46
N VAL A 69 -12.64 7.83 0.82
CA VAL A 69 -11.50 8.63 1.29
C VAL A 69 -10.17 7.88 1.10
N PHE A 70 -10.14 6.55 1.24
CA PHE A 70 -8.98 5.73 0.87
C PHE A 70 -8.60 5.88 -0.60
N PHE A 71 -9.57 5.87 -1.52
CA PHE A 71 -9.30 6.13 -2.93
C PHE A 71 -8.67 7.53 -3.14
N LEU A 72 -9.24 8.56 -2.50
CA LEU A 72 -8.69 9.91 -2.57
C LEU A 72 -7.26 9.98 -1.99
N SER A 73 -6.95 9.19 -0.96
CA SER A 73 -5.59 9.13 -0.41
C SER A 73 -4.59 8.66 -1.44
N LYS A 74 -4.95 7.77 -2.37
CA LYS A 74 -4.02 7.31 -3.45
C LYS A 74 -3.64 8.41 -4.42
N ILE A 75 -4.53 9.39 -4.62
CA ILE A 75 -4.20 10.60 -5.39
C ILE A 75 -3.25 11.48 -4.59
N VAL A 76 -3.53 11.68 -3.29
CA VAL A 76 -2.68 12.49 -2.40
C VAL A 76 -1.27 11.90 -2.27
N GLU A 77 -1.17 10.57 -2.12
CA GLU A 77 0.10 9.83 -2.02
C GLU A 77 1.01 10.01 -3.25
N LEU A 78 0.49 10.44 -4.42
CA LEU A 78 1.34 10.85 -5.54
C LEU A 78 2.28 12.02 -5.18
N GLY A 79 1.95 12.79 -4.16
CA GLY A 79 2.82 13.80 -3.55
C GLY A 79 4.17 13.23 -3.10
N ASP A 80 4.26 11.95 -2.69
CA ASP A 80 5.53 11.30 -2.34
C ASP A 80 6.49 11.31 -3.54
N THR A 81 5.95 11.03 -4.73
CA THR A 81 6.71 11.08 -5.99
C THR A 81 7.20 12.49 -6.28
N LEU A 82 6.36 13.51 -6.03
CA LEU A 82 6.74 14.91 -6.19
C LEU A 82 7.90 15.27 -5.26
N PHE A 83 7.84 14.89 -3.98
CA PHE A 83 8.93 15.17 -3.03
C PHE A 83 10.24 14.46 -3.39
N ILE A 84 10.19 13.22 -3.90
CA ILE A 84 11.36 12.49 -4.39
C ILE A 84 12.05 13.25 -5.53
N VAL A 85 11.25 13.71 -6.51
CA VAL A 85 11.75 14.47 -7.66
C VAL A 85 12.32 15.83 -7.23
N LEU A 86 11.63 16.56 -6.35
CA LEU A 86 12.09 17.85 -5.81
C LEU A 86 13.40 17.73 -5.01
N ARG A 87 13.64 16.58 -4.39
CA ARG A 87 14.90 16.30 -3.67
C ARG A 87 15.99 15.68 -4.55
N LYS A 88 15.76 15.53 -5.86
CA LYS A 88 16.66 14.86 -6.81
C LYS A 88 17.07 13.45 -6.35
N LYS A 89 16.17 12.72 -5.71
CA LYS A 89 16.39 11.31 -5.33
C LYS A 89 15.99 10.39 -6.49
N PRO A 90 16.69 9.28 -6.71
CA PRO A 90 16.34 8.34 -7.78
C PRO A 90 14.98 7.72 -7.49
N LEU A 91 14.07 7.86 -8.44
CA LEU A 91 12.76 7.23 -8.39
C LEU A 91 12.90 5.76 -8.80
N ILE A 92 12.72 4.85 -7.85
CA ILE A 92 12.84 3.41 -8.12
C ILE A 92 11.60 2.87 -8.85
N PHE A 93 11.78 1.83 -9.67
CA PHE A 93 10.70 1.19 -10.42
C PHE A 93 9.50 0.82 -9.55
N LEU A 94 9.78 0.14 -8.42
CA LEU A 94 8.76 -0.31 -7.46
C LEU A 94 7.84 0.83 -7.02
N HIS A 95 8.39 2.03 -6.79
CA HIS A 95 7.64 3.18 -6.27
C HIS A 95 6.59 3.65 -7.27
N TYR A 96 7.01 4.06 -8.47
CA TYR A 96 6.06 4.64 -9.42
C TYR A 96 5.13 3.58 -10.03
N TYR A 97 5.62 2.34 -10.21
CA TYR A 97 4.79 1.22 -10.64
C TYR A 97 3.65 1.01 -9.63
N HIS A 98 3.97 0.91 -8.34
CA HIS A 98 2.98 0.77 -7.28
C HIS A 98 1.98 1.94 -7.28
N HIS A 99 2.43 3.19 -7.16
CA HIS A 99 1.52 4.34 -7.02
C HIS A 99 0.55 4.50 -8.20
N VAL A 100 1.00 4.26 -9.44
CA VAL A 100 0.13 4.33 -10.62
C VAL A 100 -0.87 3.18 -10.63
N SER A 101 -0.39 1.95 -10.42
CA SER A 101 -1.25 0.77 -10.51
C SER A 101 -2.26 0.67 -9.37
N VAL A 102 -1.91 1.02 -8.12
CA VAL A 102 -2.88 1.05 -7.01
C VAL A 102 -3.93 2.13 -7.17
N LEU A 103 -3.59 3.27 -7.78
CA LEU A 103 -4.56 4.33 -8.07
C LEU A 103 -5.60 3.86 -9.09
N ILE A 104 -5.15 3.27 -10.20
CA ILE A 104 -6.04 2.73 -11.24
C ILE A 104 -6.89 1.59 -10.68
N TYR A 105 -6.26 0.66 -9.95
CA TYR A 105 -6.94 -0.50 -9.41
C TYR A 105 -7.96 -0.13 -8.32
N SER A 106 -7.66 0.84 -7.45
CA SER A 106 -8.60 1.31 -6.44
C SER A 106 -9.80 2.05 -7.05
N ALA A 107 -9.60 2.83 -8.11
CA ALA A 107 -10.72 3.42 -8.88
C ALA A 107 -11.62 2.34 -9.47
N HIS A 108 -11.01 1.38 -10.18
CA HIS A 108 -11.75 0.30 -10.84
C HIS A 108 -12.49 -0.62 -9.85
N SER A 109 -11.83 -1.01 -8.76
CA SER A 109 -12.42 -1.85 -7.72
C SER A 109 -13.50 -1.13 -6.90
N GLY A 110 -13.35 0.19 -6.71
CA GLY A 110 -14.36 1.04 -6.10
C GLY A 110 -15.64 1.11 -6.94
N ALA A 111 -15.51 1.28 -8.26
CA ALA A 111 -16.64 1.29 -9.19
C ALA A 111 -17.39 -0.05 -9.25
N GLU A 112 -16.70 -1.18 -9.09
CA GLU A 112 -17.32 -2.51 -9.02
C GLU A 112 -17.84 -2.88 -7.62
N HIS A 113 -17.62 -2.04 -6.61
CA HIS A 113 -17.95 -2.34 -5.20
C HIS A 113 -17.38 -3.71 -4.75
N THR A 114 -16.13 -4.01 -5.07
CA THR A 114 -15.53 -5.32 -4.82
C THR A 114 -15.57 -5.73 -3.35
N GLY A 115 -16.07 -6.94 -3.04
CA GLY A 115 -16.15 -7.44 -1.67
C GLY A 115 -14.79 -7.62 -0.99
N SER A 116 -13.80 -8.16 -1.72
CA SER A 116 -12.45 -8.39 -1.20
C SER A 116 -11.71 -7.09 -0.88
N GLY A 117 -12.20 -5.96 -1.41
CA GLY A 117 -11.70 -4.62 -1.15
C GLY A 117 -11.62 -4.30 0.34
N LYS A 118 -12.52 -4.86 1.17
CA LYS A 118 -12.44 -4.70 2.64
C LYS A 118 -11.12 -5.20 3.21
N ALA A 119 -10.70 -6.40 2.82
CA ALA A 119 -9.43 -6.96 3.27
C ALA A 119 -8.22 -6.17 2.73
N PHE A 120 -8.27 -5.78 1.47
CA PHE A 120 -7.19 -5.06 0.79
C PHE A 120 -6.99 -3.66 1.37
N ILE A 121 -8.07 -2.91 1.59
CA ILE A 121 -8.05 -1.57 2.16
C ILE A 121 -7.58 -1.63 3.62
N SER A 122 -8.15 -2.51 4.45
CA SER A 122 -7.78 -2.64 5.87
C SER A 122 -6.30 -2.96 6.04
N THR A 123 -5.77 -3.95 5.32
CA THR A 123 -4.36 -4.32 5.42
C THR A 123 -3.43 -3.23 4.87
N ASN A 124 -3.83 -2.53 3.79
CA ASN A 124 -3.05 -1.39 3.27
C ASN A 124 -2.98 -0.23 4.27
N LEU A 125 -4.12 0.18 4.85
CA LEU A 125 -4.18 1.27 5.81
C LEU A 125 -3.34 0.98 7.06
N LEU A 126 -3.37 -0.25 7.56
CA LEU A 126 -2.52 -0.67 8.68
C LEU A 126 -1.03 -0.52 8.32
N THR A 127 -0.60 -1.10 7.21
CA THR A 127 0.80 -1.03 6.78
C THR A 127 1.23 0.40 6.46
N HIS A 128 0.37 1.21 5.84
CA HIS A 128 0.64 2.62 5.56
C HIS A 128 0.79 3.43 6.85
N SER A 129 -0.03 3.17 7.88
CA SER A 129 0.13 3.84 9.17
C SER A 129 1.52 3.60 9.79
N ILE A 130 2.03 2.37 9.69
CA ILE A 130 3.35 1.99 10.21
C ILE A 130 4.47 2.59 9.34
N MET A 131 4.37 2.44 8.02
CA MET A 131 5.37 2.93 7.07
C MET A 131 5.53 4.45 7.14
N TYR A 132 4.43 5.21 7.11
CA TYR A 132 4.49 6.67 7.16
C TYR A 132 4.94 7.18 8.52
N THR A 133 4.61 6.49 9.61
CA THR A 133 5.17 6.79 10.93
C THR A 133 6.70 6.69 10.91
N TYR A 134 7.26 5.63 10.31
CA TYR A 134 8.70 5.50 10.13
C TYR A 134 9.29 6.60 9.24
N PHE A 135 8.61 6.98 8.15
CA PHE A 135 9.06 8.08 7.29
C PHE A 135 9.00 9.45 7.98
N ALA A 136 8.04 9.67 8.86
CA ALA A 136 7.99 10.88 9.68
C ALA A 136 9.22 10.96 10.59
N PHE A 137 9.50 9.91 11.37
CA PHE A 137 10.67 9.90 12.25
C PHE A 137 12.00 10.05 11.50
N THR A 138 12.15 9.38 10.36
CA THR A 138 13.37 9.52 9.53
C THR A 138 13.50 10.92 8.90
N SER A 139 12.38 11.61 8.64
CA SER A 139 12.39 12.99 8.13
C SER A 139 12.86 14.02 9.18
N CYS A 140 12.70 13.73 10.47
CA CYS A 140 13.28 14.50 11.58
C CYS A 140 14.79 14.30 11.77
N GLY A 141 15.44 13.48 10.94
CA GLY A 141 16.86 13.18 11.05
C GLY A 141 17.18 12.04 12.01
N MET A 142 16.17 11.41 12.63
CA MET A 142 16.38 10.17 13.37
C MET A 142 16.82 9.06 12.40
N ARG A 143 17.72 8.20 12.86
CA ARG A 143 18.21 7.03 12.10
C ARG A 143 17.81 5.76 12.85
N PRO A 144 16.57 5.26 12.68
CA PRO A 144 16.13 4.06 13.35
C PRO A 144 17.02 2.86 12.95
N PRO A 145 17.18 1.86 13.83
CA PRO A 145 17.96 0.67 13.54
C PRO A 145 17.51 -0.03 12.24
N LYS A 146 18.46 -0.66 11.54
CA LYS A 146 18.20 -1.44 10.31
C LYS A 146 17.07 -2.45 10.50
N LEU A 147 16.98 -3.04 11.69
CA LEU A 147 15.95 -4.01 12.06
C LEU A 147 14.51 -3.46 11.88
N ILE A 148 14.28 -2.19 12.20
CA ILE A 148 12.96 -1.57 12.04
C ILE A 148 12.61 -1.44 10.55
N SER A 149 13.57 -1.00 9.73
CA SER A 149 13.35 -0.91 8.28
C SER A 149 13.09 -2.29 7.65
N MET A 150 13.79 -3.33 8.13
CA MET A 150 13.56 -4.70 7.72
C MET A 150 12.15 -5.16 8.13
N ALA A 151 11.73 -4.92 9.37
CA ALA A 151 10.41 -5.28 9.86
C ALA A 151 9.28 -4.62 9.03
N ILE A 152 9.42 -3.35 8.67
CA ILE A 152 8.44 -2.64 7.82
C ILE A 152 8.34 -3.29 6.45
N THR A 153 9.48 -3.56 5.81
CA THR A 153 9.51 -4.21 4.49
C THR A 153 8.95 -5.64 4.57
N SER A 154 9.18 -6.34 5.67
CA SER A 154 8.58 -7.66 5.93
C SER A 154 7.07 -7.57 6.07
N ILE A 155 6.53 -6.60 6.82
CA ILE A 155 5.08 -6.38 6.96
C ILE A 155 4.45 -6.08 5.60
N GLN A 156 5.07 -5.22 4.78
CA GLN A 156 4.62 -4.94 3.41
C GLN A 156 4.61 -6.21 2.54
N THR A 157 5.63 -7.05 2.66
CA THR A 157 5.71 -8.32 1.92
C THR A 157 4.63 -9.30 2.37
N ILE A 158 4.43 -9.44 3.69
CA ILE A 158 3.37 -10.29 4.27
C ILE A 158 1.99 -9.82 3.81
N GLN A 159 1.75 -8.51 3.75
CA GLN A 159 0.50 -7.95 3.21
C GLN A 159 0.25 -8.41 1.77
N MET A 160 1.29 -8.48 0.92
CA MET A 160 1.10 -8.95 -0.45
C MET A 160 0.67 -10.42 -0.50
N PHE A 161 1.29 -11.27 0.31
CA PHE A 161 0.90 -12.68 0.42
C PHE A 161 -0.52 -12.86 0.99
N ALA A 162 -0.91 -12.06 1.98
CA ALA A 162 -2.27 -12.04 2.48
C ALA A 162 -3.28 -11.64 1.38
N GLY A 163 -2.94 -10.66 0.54
CA GLY A 163 -3.74 -10.28 -0.63
C GLY A 163 -3.90 -11.40 -1.66
N ILE A 164 -2.82 -12.14 -1.94
CA ILE A 164 -2.86 -13.33 -2.80
C ILE A 164 -3.77 -14.40 -2.19
N ALA A 165 -3.66 -14.68 -0.89
CA ALA A 165 -4.47 -15.68 -0.21
C ALA A 165 -5.98 -15.35 -0.26
N VAL A 166 -6.35 -14.09 -0.02
CA VAL A 166 -7.74 -13.62 -0.17
C VAL A 166 -8.22 -13.76 -1.61
N SER A 167 -7.38 -13.42 -2.59
CA SER A 167 -7.73 -13.55 -4.01
C SER A 167 -7.95 -15.01 -4.42
N LEU A 168 -7.10 -15.93 -3.95
CA LEU A 168 -7.25 -17.36 -4.17
C LEU A 168 -8.52 -17.91 -3.50
N TYR A 169 -8.86 -17.43 -2.31
CA TYR A 169 -10.10 -17.80 -1.63
C TYR A 169 -11.33 -17.38 -2.46
N VAL A 170 -11.39 -16.12 -2.90
CA VAL A 170 -12.48 -15.60 -3.74
C VAL A 170 -12.55 -16.36 -5.07
N TYR A 171 -11.41 -16.68 -5.68
CA TYR A 171 -11.34 -17.50 -6.89
C TYR A 171 -11.95 -18.88 -6.69
N ARG A 172 -11.63 -19.57 -5.58
CA ARG A 172 -12.21 -20.87 -5.24
C ARG A 172 -13.71 -20.79 -5.04
N VAL A 173 -14.21 -19.79 -4.30
CA VAL A 173 -15.65 -19.56 -4.14
C VAL A 173 -16.32 -19.40 -5.50
N LYS A 174 -15.78 -18.57 -6.40
CA LYS A 174 -16.39 -18.32 -7.72
C LYS A 174 -16.34 -19.50 -8.70
N THR A 175 -15.41 -20.44 -8.52
CA THR A 175 -15.17 -21.55 -9.48
C THR A 175 -15.62 -22.91 -8.98
N GLN A 176 -15.68 -23.10 -7.67
CA GLN A 176 -15.97 -24.40 -7.04
C GLN A 176 -17.30 -24.42 -6.30
N THR A 177 -17.98 -23.27 -6.18
CA THR A 177 -19.29 -23.16 -5.52
C THR A 177 -20.23 -22.30 -6.35
N ASP A 178 -21.54 -22.52 -6.20
CA ASP A 178 -22.58 -21.69 -6.83
C ASP A 178 -22.89 -20.40 -6.05
N PHE A 179 -22.01 -20.02 -5.12
CA PHE A 179 -22.23 -18.87 -4.26
C PHE A 179 -21.91 -17.54 -4.96
N PRO A 180 -22.81 -16.54 -4.89
CA PRO A 180 -22.58 -15.26 -5.54
C PRO A 180 -21.48 -14.45 -4.84
N CYS A 181 -20.60 -13.83 -5.62
CA CYS A 181 -19.53 -12.99 -5.11
C CYS A 181 -19.44 -11.72 -5.96
N GLN A 182 -19.55 -10.54 -5.33
CA GLN A 182 -19.74 -9.26 -6.04
C GLN A 182 -18.56 -8.87 -6.93
N GLN A 183 -17.36 -9.38 -6.63
CA GLN A 183 -16.16 -9.11 -7.42
C GLN A 183 -16.22 -9.82 -8.79
N SER A 184 -15.97 -9.09 -9.88
CA SER A 184 -15.87 -9.67 -11.23
C SER A 184 -14.61 -10.55 -11.38
N MET A 185 -14.63 -11.49 -12.33
CA MET A 185 -13.46 -12.33 -12.61
C MET A 185 -12.30 -11.51 -13.19
N GLN A 186 -12.62 -10.46 -13.96
CA GLN A 186 -11.63 -9.55 -14.53
C GLN A 186 -10.92 -8.75 -13.44
N ASN A 187 -11.67 -8.15 -12.52
CA ASN A 187 -11.10 -7.43 -11.39
C ASN A 187 -10.25 -8.35 -10.50
N LEU A 188 -10.73 -9.57 -10.23
CA LEU A 188 -9.98 -10.57 -9.47
C LEU A 188 -8.65 -10.95 -10.12
N LEU A 189 -8.63 -11.13 -11.45
CA LEU A 189 -7.41 -11.41 -12.20
C LEU A 189 -6.43 -10.24 -12.10
N ILE A 190 -6.89 -9.01 -12.36
CA ILE A 190 -6.05 -7.80 -12.28
C ILE A 190 -5.47 -7.66 -10.86
N GLY A 191 -6.31 -7.78 -9.83
CA GLY A 191 -5.88 -7.72 -8.44
C GLY A 191 -4.84 -8.78 -8.10
N THR A 192 -5.05 -10.02 -8.53
CA THR A 192 -4.11 -11.13 -8.29
C THR A 192 -2.75 -10.85 -8.96
N VAL A 193 -2.75 -10.39 -10.21
CA VAL A 193 -1.52 -10.03 -10.93
C VAL A 193 -0.78 -8.89 -10.22
N LEU A 194 -1.49 -7.86 -9.75
CA LEU A 194 -0.88 -6.77 -9.00
C LEU A 194 -0.24 -7.26 -7.70
N TYR A 195 -0.95 -8.05 -6.90
CA TYR A 195 -0.41 -8.58 -5.65
C TYR A 195 0.80 -9.51 -5.86
N VAL A 196 0.77 -10.36 -6.89
CA VAL A 196 1.91 -11.23 -7.24
C VAL A 196 3.11 -10.39 -7.69
N THR A 197 2.90 -9.41 -8.57
CA THR A 197 3.99 -8.54 -9.04
C THR A 197 4.58 -7.71 -7.90
N TYR A 198 3.77 -7.18 -6.99
CA TYR A 198 4.26 -6.47 -5.81
C TYR A 198 5.04 -7.40 -4.87
N ALA A 199 4.54 -8.61 -4.58
CA ALA A 199 5.26 -9.58 -3.76
C ALA A 199 6.66 -9.84 -4.32
N ALA A 200 6.78 -10.10 -5.63
CA ALA A 200 8.06 -10.31 -6.30
C ALA A 200 8.99 -9.08 -6.18
N LEU A 201 8.46 -7.87 -6.39
CA LEU A 201 9.24 -6.64 -6.30
C LEU A 201 9.69 -6.32 -4.86
N PHE A 202 8.85 -6.57 -3.85
CA PHE A 202 9.19 -6.38 -2.45
C PHE A 202 10.24 -7.40 -1.99
N ILE A 203 10.14 -8.66 -2.40
CA ILE A 203 11.15 -9.68 -2.13
C ILE A 203 12.49 -9.29 -2.78
N HIS A 204 12.46 -8.88 -4.06
CA HIS A 204 13.65 -8.41 -4.76
C HIS A 204 14.27 -7.19 -4.04
N TYR A 205 13.45 -6.23 -3.63
CA TYR A 205 13.90 -5.05 -2.87
C TYR A 205 14.51 -5.44 -1.52
N PHE A 206 13.89 -6.37 -0.79
CA PHE A 206 14.36 -6.86 0.51
C PHE A 206 15.72 -7.55 0.39
N ILE A 207 15.87 -8.46 -0.58
CA ILE A 207 17.12 -9.17 -0.85
C ILE A 207 18.21 -8.19 -1.27
N SER A 208 17.93 -7.32 -2.25
CA SER A 208 18.88 -6.34 -2.77
C SER A 208 19.37 -5.37 -1.69
N THR A 209 18.47 -4.89 -0.82
CA THR A 209 18.78 -3.86 0.18
C THR A 209 19.46 -4.45 1.42
N TYR A 210 19.03 -5.64 1.87
CA TYR A 210 19.43 -6.18 3.18
C TYR A 210 20.48 -7.28 3.11
N PHE A 211 20.47 -8.10 2.05
CA PHE A 211 21.36 -9.25 1.87
C PHE A 211 22.42 -9.04 0.80
N HIS A 212 22.13 -8.30 -0.28
CA HIS A 212 23.07 -8.10 -1.40
C HIS A 212 24.13 -7.00 -1.16
N LYS A 213 24.43 -6.69 0.10
CA LYS A 213 25.59 -5.88 0.51
C LYS A 213 26.67 -6.78 1.14
N SER A 214 27.27 -7.63 0.32
CA SER A 214 28.57 -8.24 0.59
C SER A 214 29.23 -8.66 -0.73
N SER A 215 29.68 -7.68 -1.51
CA SER A 215 30.72 -7.84 -2.53
C SER A 215 31.06 -6.49 -3.15
N GLY A 216 32.09 -5.80 -2.63
CA GLY A 216 32.80 -4.78 -3.42
C GLY A 216 33.29 -3.52 -2.68
N LYS A 217 34.60 -3.53 -2.38
CA LYS A 217 35.54 -2.41 -2.06
C LYS A 217 35.60 -1.98 -0.59
N SER A 218 36.49 -2.56 0.22
CA SER A 218 37.97 -2.59 0.14
C SER A 218 38.59 -1.19 0.29
N LYS A 219 39.55 -1.14 1.22
CA LYS A 219 40.40 -0.03 1.63
C LYS A 219 40.79 0.88 0.47
N ARG A 220 40.67 2.19 0.68
CA ARG A 220 41.50 3.18 0.00
C ARG A 220 42.30 3.89 1.10
N GLN A 221 43.55 3.43 1.26
CA GLN A 221 44.66 4.30 1.70
C GLN A 221 44.90 5.34 0.61
#